data_AF-H1XQK8-F1
#
_entry.id   AF-H1XQK8-F1
#
_cell.length_a   1.000
_cell.length_b   1.000
_cell.length_c   1.000
_cell.angle_alpha   90.00
_cell.angle_beta   90.00
_cell.angle_gamma   90.00
#
_symmetry.space_group_name_H-M   'P 1'
#
loop_
_entity.id
_entity.type
_entity.pdbx_description
1 polymer ?
#
loop_
_entity_poly.entity_id
_entity_poly.type
_entity_poly.pdbx_seq_one_letter_code
_entity_poly.pdbx_strand_id
1 'polypeptide(L)'
;MDVTKIYSGPIQKVEISTDGGTTWSDLGAIGNGNAEITFEPKSYELADGQAKQLFGLAKATIEIAETDSTKLTLASSGKDTDQTQIKITGIDNKTYTIGPALAQYSVKRGFGDEPHILTITMQKKVLDEDDFVTVV
;
A
#
# COMPACT_ATOMS: atom_id res chain seq x y z
N MET A 1 15.10 -11.87 5.13
CA MET A 1 14.10 -11.69 4.07
C MET A 1 14.48 -10.40 3.39
N ASP A 2 14.77 -10.45 2.10
CA ASP A 2 15.21 -9.27 1.35
C ASP A 2 14.00 -8.40 1.02
N VAL A 3 13.93 -7.22 1.62
CA VAL A 3 12.90 -6.23 1.33
C VAL A 3 13.23 -5.60 -0.02
N THR A 4 12.34 -5.75 -1.00
CA THR A 4 12.45 -5.09 -2.30
C THR A 4 11.72 -3.76 -2.27
N LYS A 5 12.41 -2.67 -2.63
CA LYS A 5 11.81 -1.35 -2.82
C LYS A 5 11.26 -1.27 -4.24
N ILE A 6 9.93 -1.10 -4.35
CA ILE A 6 9.21 -1.05 -5.63
C ILE A 6 9.08 0.40 -6.10
N TYR A 7 8.84 1.32 -5.17
CA TYR A 7 8.71 2.74 -5.44
C TYR A 7 9.21 3.54 -4.25
N SER A 8 9.84 4.69 -4.52
CA SER A 8 10.18 5.68 -3.51
C SER A 8 10.28 7.04 -4.20
N GLY A 9 9.42 7.97 -3.83
CA GLY A 9 9.43 9.30 -4.44
C GLY A 9 8.17 10.12 -4.19
N PRO A 10 8.13 11.32 -4.77
CA PRO A 10 7.01 12.25 -4.65
C PRO A 10 5.77 11.75 -5.41
N ILE A 11 4.63 11.85 -4.75
CA ILE A 11 3.34 11.36 -5.26
C ILE A 11 2.35 12.50 -5.53
N GLN A 12 1.43 12.24 -6.46
CA GLN A 12 0.34 13.16 -6.80
C GLN A 12 -1.05 12.63 -6.39
N LYS A 13 -1.19 11.32 -6.18
CA LYS A 13 -2.48 10.71 -5.84
C LYS A 13 -2.33 9.37 -5.13
N VAL A 14 -3.21 9.11 -4.15
CA VAL A 14 -3.39 7.78 -3.56
C VAL A 14 -4.88 7.44 -3.56
N GLU A 15 -5.22 6.26 -4.06
CA GLU A 15 -6.59 5.76 -4.10
C GLU A 15 -6.68 4.37 -3.47
N ILE A 16 -7.82 4.08 -2.85
CA ILE A 16 -8.16 2.78 -2.28
C ILE A 16 -9.43 2.23 -2.91
N SER A 17 -9.44 0.92 -3.13
CA SER A 17 -10.66 0.15 -3.41
C SER A 17 -10.79 -0.94 -2.37
N THR A 18 -12.01 -1.19 -1.89
CA THR A 18 -12.35 -2.32 -1.02
C THR A 18 -13.31 -3.29 -1.74
N ASP A 19 -13.41 -3.20 -3.07
CA ASP A 19 -14.35 -3.97 -3.89
C ASP A 19 -13.69 -4.53 -5.15
N GLY A 20 -12.40 -4.87 -5.06
CA GLY A 20 -11.64 -5.50 -6.15
C GLY A 20 -11.32 -4.55 -7.30
N GLY A 21 -11.35 -3.24 -7.06
CA GLY A 21 -11.04 -2.21 -8.04
C GLY A 21 -12.26 -1.67 -8.80
N THR A 22 -13.48 -1.98 -8.35
CA THR A 22 -14.72 -1.51 -8.98
C THR A 22 -14.99 -0.04 -8.67
N THR A 23 -14.82 0.36 -7.40
CA THR A 23 -14.90 1.75 -6.94
C THR A 23 -13.60 2.16 -6.28
N TRP A 24 -13.22 3.43 -6.46
CA TRP A 24 -11.99 4.00 -5.94
C TRP A 24 -12.31 5.25 -5.12
N SER A 25 -11.86 5.24 -3.87
CA SER A 25 -11.90 6.40 -2.99
C SER A 25 -10.54 7.07 -2.98
N ASP A 26 -10.53 8.39 -3.20
CA ASP A 26 -9.32 9.18 -3.10
C ASP A 26 -8.94 9.36 -1.61
N LEU A 27 -7.78 8.83 -1.22
CA LEU A 27 -7.20 9.02 0.11
C LEU A 27 -6.44 10.35 0.24
N GLY A 28 -6.32 11.07 -0.89
CA GLY A 28 -5.55 12.29 -1.01
C GLY A 28 -4.07 12.00 -1.24
N ALA A 29 -3.47 12.85 -2.06
CA ALA A 29 -2.07 13.20 -1.95
C ALA A 29 -2.03 14.69 -2.24
N ILE A 30 -2.01 15.51 -1.18
CA ILE A 30 -2.05 16.95 -1.35
C ILE A 30 -0.72 17.52 -0.86
N GLY A 31 0.04 18.04 -1.82
CA GLY A 31 1.27 18.80 -1.65
C GLY A 31 2.52 17.96 -1.38
N ASN A 32 3.30 17.66 -2.42
CA ASN A 32 4.71 17.20 -2.35
C ASN A 32 5.05 16.06 -1.35
N GLY A 33 4.07 15.26 -0.91
CA GLY A 33 4.31 14.11 -0.03
C GLY A 33 5.09 13.02 -0.77
N ASN A 34 5.91 12.27 -0.04
CA ASN A 34 6.57 11.09 -0.59
C ASN A 34 5.79 9.82 -0.26
N ALA A 35 5.87 8.82 -1.14
CA ALA A 35 5.51 7.47 -0.79
C ALA A 35 6.70 6.53 -0.96
N GLU A 36 6.71 5.48 -0.16
CA GLU A 36 7.59 4.33 -0.30
C GLU A 36 6.75 3.05 -0.33
N ILE A 37 6.91 2.27 -1.40
CA ILE A 37 6.33 0.94 -1.53
C ILE A 37 7.47 -0.07 -1.38
N THR A 38 7.32 -0.94 -0.40
CA THR A 38 8.25 -2.05 -0.15
C THR A 38 7.50 -3.36 -0.18
N PHE A 39 8.23 -4.42 -0.48
CA PHE A 39 7.73 -5.76 -0.58
C PHE A 39 8.66 -6.73 0.12
N GLU A 40 8.10 -7.52 1.02
CA GLU A 40 8.81 -8.51 1.81
C GLU A 40 8.24 -9.92 1.52
N PRO A 41 8.98 -10.74 0.75
CA PRO A 41 8.72 -12.16 0.60
C PRO A 41 8.78 -12.89 1.94
N LYS A 42 7.75 -13.70 2.25
CA LYS A 42 7.87 -14.73 3.27
C LYS A 42 7.88 -16.12 2.65
N SER A 43 9.06 -16.72 2.62
CA SER A 43 9.25 -18.13 2.23
C SER A 43 8.84 -19.06 3.36
N TYR A 44 8.18 -20.16 3.01
CA TYR A 44 7.88 -21.25 3.92
C TYR A 44 8.30 -22.57 3.25
N GLU A 45 8.96 -23.42 4.01
CA GLU A 45 9.20 -24.79 3.58
C GLU A 45 7.95 -25.62 3.89
N LEU A 46 7.43 -26.29 2.86
CA LEU A 46 6.39 -27.29 3.03
C LEU A 46 7.00 -28.58 3.59
N ALA A 47 6.15 -29.45 4.12
CA ALA A 47 6.56 -30.73 4.71
C ALA A 47 7.28 -31.68 3.72
N ASP A 48 7.18 -31.40 2.42
CA ASP A 48 7.87 -32.11 1.33
C ASP A 48 9.26 -31.53 1.01
N GLY A 49 9.72 -30.53 1.75
CA GLY A 49 11.00 -29.85 1.54
C GLY A 49 11.01 -28.85 0.39
N GLN A 50 9.86 -28.59 -0.26
CA GLN A 50 9.77 -27.53 -1.27
C GLN A 50 9.57 -26.17 -0.59
N ALA A 51 10.42 -25.21 -0.92
CA ALA A 51 10.18 -23.81 -0.57
C ALA A 51 9.01 -23.28 -1.42
N LYS A 52 7.93 -22.86 -0.77
CA LYS A 52 6.87 -22.05 -1.40
C LYS A 52 6.76 -20.70 -0.72
N GLN A 53 6.50 -19.67 -1.51
CA GLN A 53 6.24 -18.33 -0.99
C GLN A 53 4.78 -18.26 -0.54
N LEU A 54 4.53 -18.60 0.73
CA LEU A 54 3.16 -18.66 1.22
C LEU A 54 2.60 -17.27 1.52
N PHE A 55 3.38 -16.24 1.85
CA PHE A 55 2.80 -14.92 2.13
C PHE A 55 3.68 -13.79 1.60
N GLY A 56 3.06 -12.82 0.92
CA GLY A 56 3.68 -11.55 0.56
C GLY A 56 3.20 -10.45 1.49
N LEU A 57 4.13 -9.67 2.04
CA LEU A 57 3.82 -8.41 2.70
C LEU A 57 4.20 -7.27 1.75
N ALA A 58 3.24 -6.52 1.25
CA ALA A 58 3.54 -5.20 0.72
C ALA A 58 3.25 -4.14 1.77
N LYS A 59 4.14 -3.17 1.87
CA LYS A 59 3.97 -2.05 2.77
C LYS A 59 4.09 -0.76 1.95
N ALA A 60 3.02 0.03 1.97
CA ALA A 60 3.02 1.40 1.48
C ALA A 60 3.11 2.35 2.67
N THR A 61 4.14 3.19 2.68
CA THR A 61 4.27 4.31 3.62
C THR A 61 4.06 5.59 2.82
N ILE A 62 3.12 6.42 3.25
CA ILE A 62 2.71 7.63 2.53
C ILE A 62 2.79 8.80 3.49
N GLU A 63 3.56 9.82 3.10
CA GLU A 63 3.56 11.12 3.74
C GLU A 63 2.39 11.93 3.18
N ILE A 64 1.54 12.42 4.07
CA ILE A 64 0.38 13.25 3.74
C ILE A 64 0.63 14.62 4.35
N ALA A 65 0.78 15.64 3.49
CA ALA A 65 1.09 17.00 3.91
C ALA A 65 -0.16 17.83 4.27
N GLU A 66 -1.37 17.31 4.05
CA GLU A 66 -2.63 18.01 4.39
C GLU A 66 -3.45 17.39 5.53
N THR A 67 -4.11 18.31 6.23
CA THR A 67 -4.86 18.21 7.49
C THR A 67 -6.30 17.70 7.34
N ASP A 68 -6.65 17.05 6.22
CA ASP A 68 -8.01 16.56 6.02
C ASP A 68 -8.29 15.32 6.89
N SER A 69 -8.79 15.58 8.09
CA SER A 69 -9.19 14.59 9.07
C SER A 69 -10.22 13.57 8.53
N THR A 70 -10.98 13.91 7.49
CA THR A 70 -11.96 13.00 6.88
C THR A 70 -11.28 11.93 6.03
N LYS A 71 -10.22 12.30 5.29
CA LYS A 71 -9.38 11.38 4.52
C LYS A 71 -8.51 10.49 5.40
N LEU A 72 -8.01 11.03 6.51
CA LEU A 72 -7.34 10.22 7.54
C LEU A 72 -8.29 9.21 8.18
N THR A 73 -9.56 9.58 8.36
CA THR A 73 -10.60 8.68 8.87
C THR A 73 -10.93 7.59 7.85
N LEU A 74 -11.06 7.95 6.56
CA LEU A 74 -11.25 7.01 5.45
C LEU A 74 -10.07 6.01 5.35
N ALA A 75 -8.84 6.53 5.43
CA ALA A 75 -7.63 5.73 5.45
C ALA A 75 -7.53 4.81 6.68
N SER A 76 -8.28 5.04 7.74
CA SER A 76 -8.28 4.19 8.95
C SER A 76 -9.42 3.17 9.01
N SER A 77 -10.37 3.21 8.05
CA SER A 77 -11.63 2.45 8.09
C SER A 77 -11.78 1.32 7.07
N GLY A 78 -10.88 1.18 6.09
CA GLY A 78 -10.95 0.17 5.01
C GLY A 78 -10.50 -1.26 5.38
N LYS A 79 -10.79 -1.72 6.60
CA LYS A 79 -9.98 -2.73 7.31
C LYS A 79 -10.24 -4.23 7.05
N ASP A 80 -11.16 -4.68 6.20
CA ASP A 80 -11.69 -6.04 6.43
C ASP A 80 -11.96 -6.92 5.20
N THR A 81 -11.35 -6.65 4.04
CA THR A 81 -11.51 -7.54 2.88
C THR A 81 -10.19 -7.92 2.22
N ASP A 82 -10.14 -9.16 1.71
CA ASP A 82 -9.07 -9.65 0.86
C ASP A 82 -9.12 -9.08 -0.57
N GLN A 83 -10.10 -8.22 -0.85
CA GLN A 83 -10.29 -7.50 -2.11
C GLN A 83 -9.69 -6.08 -2.09
N THR A 84 -9.05 -5.67 -1.00
CA THR A 84 -8.52 -4.31 -0.89
C THR A 84 -7.37 -4.10 -1.87
N GLN A 85 -7.43 -3.02 -2.64
CA GLN A 85 -6.37 -2.60 -3.56
C GLN A 85 -5.97 -1.16 -3.27
N ILE A 86 -4.69 -0.84 -3.52
CA ILE A 86 -4.14 0.51 -3.35
C ILE A 86 -3.49 0.96 -4.65
N LYS A 87 -3.82 2.16 -5.11
CA LYS A 87 -3.15 2.84 -6.21
C LYS A 87 -2.35 4.00 -5.70
N ILE A 88 -1.10 4.09 -6.11
CA ILE A 88 -0.22 5.21 -5.84
C ILE A 88 0.24 5.75 -7.19
N THR A 89 -0.02 7.03 -7.45
CA THR A 89 0.43 7.69 -8.67
C THR A 89 1.57 8.65 -8.32
N GLY A 90 2.73 8.43 -8.92
CA GLY A 90 3.88 9.32 -8.82
C GLY A 90 3.67 10.62 -9.61
N ILE A 91 4.47 11.65 -9.33
CA ILE A 91 4.50 12.88 -10.16
C ILE A 91 4.98 12.63 -11.60
N ASP A 92 5.62 11.48 -11.84
CA ASP A 92 6.01 11.00 -13.16
C ASP A 92 4.86 10.33 -13.92
N ASN A 93 3.63 10.42 -13.39
CA ASN A 93 2.41 9.79 -13.88
C ASN A 93 2.41 8.26 -13.90
N LYS A 94 3.43 7.61 -13.35
CA LYS A 94 3.42 6.16 -13.20
C LYS A 94 2.49 5.77 -12.08
N THR A 95 1.65 4.77 -12.34
CA THR A 95 0.70 4.24 -11.37
C THR A 95 1.17 2.88 -10.88
N TYR A 96 1.33 2.75 -9.57
CA TYR A 96 1.66 1.52 -8.88
C TYR A 96 0.39 1.00 -8.21
N THR A 97 -0.11 -0.14 -8.66
CA THR A 97 -1.29 -0.78 -8.06
C THR A 97 -0.86 -1.98 -7.23
N ILE A 98 -1.11 -1.94 -5.92
CA ILE A 98 -0.95 -3.06 -5.01
C ILE A 98 -2.25 -3.88 -5.05
N GLY A 99 -2.13 -5.14 -5.46
CA GLY A 99 -3.24 -6.03 -5.76
C GLY A 99 -4.07 -6.48 -4.55
N PRO A 100 -5.19 -7.19 -4.80
CA PRO A 100 -6.19 -7.52 -3.77
C PRO A 100 -5.57 -8.31 -2.63
N ALA A 101 -5.62 -7.75 -1.43
CA ALA A 101 -5.09 -8.37 -0.21
C ALA A 101 -5.75 -7.77 1.04
N LEU A 102 -5.60 -8.48 2.17
CA LEU A 102 -6.00 -7.95 3.48
C LEU A 102 -5.12 -6.76 3.83
N ALA A 103 -5.73 -5.61 4.15
CA ALA A 103 -5.00 -4.37 4.44
C ALA A 103 -5.15 -3.93 5.89
N GLN A 104 -4.03 -3.57 6.51
CA GLN A 104 -3.95 -2.98 7.85
C GLN A 104 -3.44 -1.55 7.76
N TYR A 105 -4.17 -0.64 8.39
CA TYR A 105 -3.88 0.79 8.35
C TYR A 105 -3.43 1.31 9.70
N SER A 106 -2.43 2.18 9.68
CA SER A 106 -1.96 2.94 10.83
C SER A 106 -1.66 4.38 10.40
N VAL A 107 -2.08 5.35 11.22
CA VAL A 107 -1.82 6.77 11.00
C VAL A 107 -1.02 7.31 12.17
N LYS A 108 0.17 7.86 11.88
CA LYS A 108 0.93 8.69 12.80
C LYS A 108 0.70 10.15 12.44
N ARG A 109 0.09 10.90 13.36
CA ARG A 109 -0.07 12.35 13.18
C ARG A 109 1.25 13.07 13.49
N GLY A 110 1.81 13.77 12.52
CA GLY A 110 2.83 14.81 12.75
C GLY A 110 2.27 16.02 13.51
N PHE A 111 3.18 16.79 14.11
CA PHE A 111 2.90 18.05 14.82
C PHE A 111 3.64 19.22 14.17
N GLY A 112 3.00 20.39 14.09
CA GLY A 112 3.60 21.58 13.47
C GLY A 112 3.82 21.37 11.97
N ASP A 113 5.07 21.48 11.52
CA ASP A 113 5.47 21.28 10.12
C ASP A 113 5.77 19.81 9.78
N GLU A 114 5.67 18.89 10.75
CA GLU A 114 5.87 17.47 10.49
C GLU A 114 4.69 16.87 9.69
N PRO A 115 4.95 16.10 8.61
CA PRO A 115 3.90 15.46 7.85
C PRO A 115 3.20 14.37 8.67
N HIS A 116 1.95 14.10 8.33
CA HIS A 116 1.27 12.89 8.79
C HIS A 116 1.80 11.68 8.01
N ILE A 117 1.97 10.54 8.68
CA ILE A 117 2.45 9.30 8.05
C ILE A 117 1.31 8.28 8.08
N LEU A 118 0.81 7.94 6.90
CA LEU A 118 -0.08 6.80 6.70
C LEU A 118 0.78 5.58 6.36
N THR A 119 0.62 4.50 7.12
CA THR A 119 1.20 3.20 6.82
C THR A 119 0.09 2.21 6.50
N ILE A 120 0.17 1.60 5.32
CA ILE A 120 -0.71 0.54 4.86
C ILE A 120 0.13 -0.73 4.72
N THR A 121 -0.24 -1.78 5.44
CA THR A 121 0.39 -3.11 5.33
C THR A 121 -0.61 -4.05 4.69
N MET A 122 -0.29 -4.56 3.51
CA MET A 122 -1.11 -5.48 2.74
C MET A 122 -0.52 -6.89 2.82
N GLN A 123 -1.34 -7.85 3.23
CA GLN A 123 -0.93 -9.24 3.42
C GLN A 123 -1.68 -10.13 2.42
N LYS A 124 -0.96 -10.70 1.45
CA LYS A 124 -1.52 -11.72 0.54
C LYS A 124 -1.19 -13.11 1.06
N LYS A 125 -2.18 -13.99 1.04
CA LYS A 125 -2.12 -15.37 1.56
C LYS A 125 -1.32 -16.34 0.68
N VAL A 126 -0.95 -15.93 -0.54
CA VAL A 126 -0.03 -16.60 -1.48
C VAL A 126 0.46 -15.51 -2.45
N LEU A 127 1.73 -15.52 -2.85
CA LEU A 127 2.15 -14.75 -4.01
C LEU A 127 2.01 -15.62 -5.25
N ASP A 128 1.08 -15.25 -6.13
CA ASP A 128 1.03 -15.86 -7.47
C ASP A 128 2.20 -15.33 -8.30
N GLU A 129 2.62 -16.13 -9.28
CA GLU A 129 3.74 -15.83 -10.20
C GLU A 129 3.53 -14.56 -11.05
N ASP A 130 2.30 -14.03 -11.10
CA ASP A 130 1.98 -12.77 -11.78
C ASP A 130 1.97 -11.61 -10.76
N ASP A 131 2.94 -10.70 -10.93
CA ASP A 131 3.40 -9.68 -9.99
C ASP A 131 2.32 -8.92 -9.19
N PHE A 132 2.61 -8.77 -7.88
CA PHE A 132 1.78 -8.09 -6.87
C PHE A 132 1.62 -6.58 -7.10
N VAL A 133 2.46 -6.02 -7.97
CA VAL A 133 2.41 -4.61 -8.37
C VAL A 133 2.33 -4.51 -9.87
N THR A 134 1.22 -4.01 -10.37
CA THR A 134 1.12 -3.58 -11.77
C THR A 134 1.59 -2.15 -11.88
N VAL A 135 2.54 -1.90 -12.79
CA VAL A 135 2.99 -0.56 -13.17
C VAL A 135 2.38 -0.23 -14.52
N VAL A 136 1.60 0.86 -14.58
CA VAL A 136 0.99 1.39 -15.81
C VAL A 136 1.40 2.84 -15.99
#